data_AF-A0A958QJH1-F1
#
_entry.id   AF-A0A958QJH1-F1
#
_cell.length_a   1.000
_cell.length_b   1.000
_cell.length_c   1.000
_cell.angle_alpha   90.00
_cell.angle_beta   90.00
_cell.angle_gamma   90.00
#
_symmetry.space_group_name_H-M   'P 1'
#
loop_
_entity.id
_entity.type
_entity.pdbx_description
1 polymer ?
#
loop_
_entity_poly.entity_id
_entity_poly.type
_entity_poly.pdbx_seq_one_letter_code
_entity_poly.pdbx_strand_id
1 'polypeptide(L)'
;MKVATRLAVSLTLSLYLLLFLSGHAFADDIYTWTDENGQVHFSTEPRGDAAKAELPEVRRENLDEKIEEIKGSTPPNCHNHGGVDCSRGRDSDGSVICLDGFANSMLPYRFSCLEARLRASELSLLDSKREVIGIINKDFKISQEQVLEAGEMMLLITLRNNSSVEAFGVSVHVQTPNGKKAEAAGPEKVESFGVAEYLLPLKQLPQRLPFERLARLDFKVRCTNCGAVLRTGP
;
A
#
# COMPACT_ATOMS: atom_id res chain seq x y z
N MET A 1 6.70 23.22 54.72
CA MET A 1 6.39 22.75 53.35
C MET A 1 7.51 21.99 52.64
N LYS A 2 8.81 22.23 52.87
CA LYS A 2 9.91 21.53 52.14
C LYS A 2 10.14 20.05 52.51
N VAL A 3 9.65 19.58 53.67
CA VAL A 3 9.85 18.20 54.15
C VAL A 3 8.86 17.22 53.50
N ALA A 4 7.60 17.63 53.30
CA ALA A 4 6.57 16.79 52.70
C ALA A 4 6.87 16.42 51.24
N THR A 5 7.45 17.36 50.48
CA THR A 5 7.83 17.12 49.07
C THR A 5 9.01 16.14 48.93
N ARG A 6 9.96 16.12 49.88
CA ARG A 6 11.09 15.16 49.84
C ARG A 6 10.65 13.74 50.16
N LEU A 7 9.66 13.57 51.05
CA LEU A 7 9.12 12.24 51.40
C LEU A 7 8.33 11.62 50.23
N ALA A 8 7.51 12.43 49.55
CA ALA A 8 6.70 11.99 48.41
C ALA A 8 7.57 11.55 47.20
N VAL A 9 8.68 12.25 46.93
CA VAL A 9 9.61 11.90 45.85
C VAL A 9 10.37 10.61 46.17
N SER A 10 10.75 10.38 47.43
CA SER A 10 11.44 9.14 47.84
C SER A 10 10.53 7.90 47.72
N LEU A 11 9.27 8.03 48.13
CA LEU A 11 8.27 6.95 48.04
C LEU A 11 7.92 6.60 46.60
N THR A 12 7.76 7.60 45.74
CA THR A 12 7.49 7.35 44.31
C THR A 12 8.69 6.71 43.62
N LEU A 13 9.92 7.15 43.91
CA LEU A 13 11.13 6.53 43.34
C LEU A 13 11.32 5.08 43.81
N SER A 14 11.05 4.79 45.08
CA SER A 14 11.10 3.42 45.62
C SER A 14 10.05 2.51 44.97
N LEU A 15 8.83 3.03 44.74
CA LEU A 15 7.77 2.29 44.06
C LEU A 15 8.11 2.00 42.59
N TYR A 16 8.71 2.97 41.87
CA TYR A 16 9.19 2.74 40.52
C TYR A 16 10.31 1.70 40.48
N LEU A 17 11.25 1.73 41.44
CA LEU A 17 12.33 0.75 41.51
C LEU A 17 11.80 -0.68 41.75
N LEU A 18 10.76 -0.82 42.59
CA LEU A 18 10.08 -2.10 42.83
C LEU A 18 9.36 -2.64 41.60
N LEU A 19 8.74 -1.77 40.80
CA LEU A 19 8.08 -2.16 39.54
C LEU A 19 9.07 -2.61 38.46
N PHE A 20 10.31 -2.11 38.46
CA PHE A 20 11.35 -2.54 37.52
C PHE A 20 12.00 -3.88 37.89
N LEU A 21 11.95 -4.29 39.17
CA LEU A 21 12.60 -5.53 39.62
C LEU A 21 11.72 -6.78 39.47
N SER A 22 10.40 -6.64 39.31
CA SER A 22 9.46 -7.77 39.23
C SER A 22 9.27 -8.37 37.83
N GLY A 23 9.93 -7.82 36.80
CA GLY A 23 9.76 -8.23 35.40
C GLY A 23 10.74 -9.32 34.90
N HIS A 24 11.09 -10.31 35.71
CA HIS A 24 11.89 -11.45 35.20
C HIS A 24 10.96 -12.38 34.42
N ALA A 25 10.87 -12.17 33.11
CA ALA A 25 10.26 -13.12 32.19
C ALA A 25 11.16 -14.36 32.11
N PHE A 26 10.91 -15.34 32.96
CA PHE A 26 11.47 -16.67 32.78
C PHE A 26 10.83 -17.28 31.52
N ALA A 27 11.67 -17.79 30.62
CA ALA A 27 11.16 -18.56 29.50
C ALA A 27 10.58 -19.87 30.04
N ASP A 28 9.30 -20.11 29.80
CA ASP A 28 8.66 -21.38 30.16
C ASP A 28 9.32 -22.55 29.44
N ASP A 29 9.38 -23.70 30.11
CA ASP A 29 9.87 -24.93 29.50
C ASP A 29 8.95 -25.33 28.34
N ILE A 30 9.53 -25.60 27.17
CA ILE A 30 8.80 -26.14 26.03
C ILE A 30 8.99 -27.66 26.01
N TYR A 31 7.89 -28.39 25.84
CA TYR A 31 7.86 -29.84 25.72
C TYR A 31 7.50 -30.23 24.29
N THR A 32 8.06 -31.34 23.82
CA THR A 32 7.84 -31.88 22.48
C THR A 32 7.36 -33.33 22.55
N TRP A 33 6.41 -33.71 21.71
CA TRP A 33 5.97 -35.10 21.54
C TRP A 33 5.58 -35.36 20.09
N THR A 34 5.55 -36.64 19.70
CA THR A 34 5.09 -37.08 18.38
C THR A 34 3.79 -37.85 18.55
N ASP A 35 2.74 -37.51 17.81
CA ASP A 35 1.46 -38.22 17.90
C ASP A 35 1.44 -39.53 17.07
N GLU A 36 0.32 -40.25 17.13
CA GLU A 36 0.12 -41.53 16.41
C GLU A 36 0.25 -41.41 14.88
N ASN A 37 0.11 -40.19 14.32
CA ASN A 37 0.26 -39.92 12.90
C ASN A 37 1.68 -39.47 12.52
N GLY A 38 2.61 -39.41 13.48
CA GLY A 38 3.97 -38.96 13.25
C GLY A 38 4.13 -37.43 13.25
N GLN A 39 3.13 -36.66 13.68
CA GLN A 39 3.22 -35.20 13.75
C GLN A 39 3.89 -34.77 15.06
N VAL A 40 4.88 -33.88 14.97
CA VAL A 40 5.57 -33.28 16.13
C VAL A 40 4.77 -32.08 16.64
N HIS A 41 4.49 -32.06 17.94
CA HIS A 41 3.77 -30.99 18.62
C HIS A 41 4.63 -30.38 19.73
N PHE A 42 4.40 -29.09 20.00
CA PHE A 42 5.08 -28.32 21.05
C PHE A 42 4.06 -27.74 22.04
N SER A 43 4.37 -27.75 23.33
CA SER A 43 3.50 -27.22 24.40
C SER A 43 4.33 -26.64 25.54
N THR A 44 3.81 -25.62 26.22
CA THR A 44 4.36 -25.10 27.49
C THR A 44 3.97 -25.97 28.69
N GLU A 45 2.99 -26.85 28.54
CA GLU A 45 2.55 -27.80 29.56
C GLU A 45 3.00 -29.22 29.21
N PRO A 46 3.56 -29.98 30.17
CA PRO A 46 3.96 -31.37 29.94
C PRO A 46 2.72 -32.25 29.72
N ARG A 47 2.76 -33.13 28.71
CA ARG A 47 1.71 -34.11 28.41
C ARG A 47 2.27 -35.51 28.32
N GLY A 48 1.79 -36.42 29.17
CA GLY A 48 2.13 -37.84 29.10
C GLY A 48 3.64 -38.08 29.11
N ASP A 49 4.15 -38.65 28.03
CA ASP A 49 5.54 -38.99 27.77
C ASP A 49 6.33 -37.88 27.02
N ALA A 50 5.78 -36.67 26.91
CA ALA A 50 6.45 -35.54 26.27
C ALA A 50 7.78 -35.21 26.96
N ALA A 51 8.85 -35.19 26.18
CA ALA A 51 10.17 -34.80 26.65
C ALA A 51 10.32 -33.27 26.63
N LYS A 52 11.10 -32.73 27.57
CA LYS A 52 11.50 -31.32 27.53
C LYS A 52 12.31 -31.09 26.25
N ALA A 53 11.86 -30.14 25.42
CA ALA A 53 12.49 -29.80 24.17
C ALA A 53 13.75 -28.98 24.43
N GLU A 54 14.88 -29.41 23.86
CA GLU A 54 16.06 -28.56 23.73
C GLU A 54 15.82 -27.65 22.53
N LEU A 55 15.33 -26.44 22.81
CA LEU A 55 15.17 -25.44 21.76
C LEU A 55 16.55 -25.02 21.24
N PRO A 56 16.73 -24.92 19.91
CA PRO A 56 17.96 -24.36 19.38
C PRO A 56 18.14 -22.93 19.90
N GLU A 57 19.39 -22.54 20.14
CA GLU A 57 19.72 -21.16 20.49
C GLU A 57 19.20 -20.23 19.38
N VAL A 58 18.27 -19.34 19.71
CA VAL A 58 17.77 -18.32 18.77
C VAL A 58 18.87 -17.27 18.61
N ARG A 59 19.80 -17.54 17.70
CA ARG A 59 20.79 -16.54 17.29
C ARG A 59 20.08 -15.50 16.44
N ARG A 60 20.12 -14.24 16.88
CA ARG A 60 19.77 -13.14 15.99
C ARG A 60 20.84 -13.10 14.91
N GLU A 61 20.46 -13.39 13.68
CA GLU A 61 21.31 -13.11 12.53
C GLU A 61 21.78 -11.65 12.60
N ASN A 62 23.03 -11.40 12.23
CA ASN A 62 23.51 -10.04 12.11
C ASN A 62 22.86 -9.40 10.88
N LEU A 63 21.69 -8.81 11.08
CA LEU A 63 20.88 -8.22 10.00
C LEU A 63 21.69 -7.17 9.23
N ASP A 64 22.58 -6.45 9.90
CA ASP A 64 23.42 -5.44 9.25
C ASP A 64 24.40 -6.09 8.27
N GLU A 65 25.05 -7.19 8.65
CA GLU A 65 25.94 -7.96 7.76
C GLU A 65 25.18 -8.52 6.55
N LYS A 66 23.98 -9.06 6.78
CA LYS A 66 23.11 -9.57 5.71
C LYS A 66 22.64 -8.47 4.78
N ILE A 67 22.33 -7.28 5.31
CA ILE A 67 21.96 -6.11 4.50
C ILE A 67 23.14 -5.67 3.63
N GLU A 68 24.36 -5.64 4.16
CA GLU A 68 25.55 -5.29 3.39
C GLU A 68 25.89 -6.35 2.34
N GLU A 69 25.74 -7.64 2.66
CA GLU A 69 25.87 -8.74 1.68
C GLU A 69 24.84 -8.60 0.54
N ILE A 70 23.58 -8.30 0.87
CA ILE A 70 22.53 -8.06 -0.12
C ILE A 70 22.87 -6.83 -0.95
N LYS A 71 23.31 -5.71 -0.35
CA LYS A 71 23.71 -4.52 -1.10
C LYS A 71 24.90 -4.79 -2.03
N GLY A 72 25.88 -5.58 -1.58
CA GLY A 72 27.05 -5.95 -2.37
C GLY A 72 26.74 -6.92 -3.51
N SER A 73 25.71 -7.76 -3.35
CA SER A 73 25.23 -8.68 -4.39
C SER A 73 24.11 -8.11 -5.26
N THR A 74 23.50 -6.98 -4.87
CA THR A 74 22.47 -6.31 -5.67
C THR A 74 23.11 -5.65 -6.87
N PRO A 75 22.75 -6.06 -8.10
CA PRO A 75 23.39 -5.51 -9.29
C PRO A 75 23.10 -4.01 -9.45
N PRO A 76 24.03 -3.25 -10.06
CA PRO A 76 24.00 -1.80 -10.04
C PRO A 76 22.76 -1.24 -10.76
N ASN A 77 22.25 -0.14 -10.23
CA ASN A 77 21.09 0.59 -10.74
C ASN A 77 21.36 2.09 -10.71
N CYS A 78 20.48 2.90 -11.29
CA CYS A 78 20.74 4.34 -11.40
C CYS A 78 20.61 5.16 -10.09
N HIS A 79 20.36 4.54 -8.93
CA HIS A 79 20.17 5.27 -7.68
C HIS A 79 21.41 6.08 -7.28
N ASN A 80 22.60 5.48 -7.42
CA ASN A 80 23.88 6.14 -7.12
C ASN A 80 24.45 6.92 -8.32
N HIS A 81 23.71 6.97 -9.43
CA HIS A 81 24.14 7.53 -10.72
C HIS A 81 23.26 8.72 -11.16
N GLY A 82 22.65 9.42 -10.20
CA GLY A 82 21.81 10.59 -10.45
C GLY A 82 20.43 10.31 -11.03
N GLY A 83 20.03 9.04 -11.13
CA GLY A 83 18.74 8.61 -11.67
C GLY A 83 18.80 8.21 -13.15
N VAL A 84 17.62 7.86 -13.67
CA VAL A 84 17.44 7.38 -15.05
C VAL A 84 17.45 8.55 -16.03
N ASP A 85 18.21 8.45 -17.13
CA ASP A 85 18.22 9.44 -18.22
C ASP A 85 17.59 8.86 -19.49
N CYS A 86 16.28 9.09 -19.63
CA CYS A 86 15.53 8.61 -20.79
C CYS A 86 15.88 9.32 -22.11
N SER A 87 16.60 10.46 -22.07
CA SER A 87 16.97 11.20 -23.28
C SER A 87 18.11 10.53 -24.05
N ARG A 88 18.92 9.70 -23.38
CA ARG A 88 20.04 8.95 -23.98
C ARG A 88 19.59 7.70 -24.73
N GLY A 89 18.32 7.33 -24.63
CA GLY A 89 17.80 6.10 -25.21
C GLY A 89 18.19 4.85 -24.41
N ARG A 90 18.09 3.69 -25.06
CA ARG A 90 18.43 2.39 -24.46
C ARG A 90 19.91 2.10 -24.61
N ASP A 91 20.49 1.42 -23.63
CA ASP A 91 21.80 0.81 -23.74
C ASP A 91 21.78 -0.43 -24.66
N SER A 92 22.95 -1.01 -24.93
CA SER A 92 23.18 -2.17 -25.79
C SER A 92 22.44 -3.44 -25.34
N ASP A 93 22.24 -3.62 -24.03
CA ASP A 93 21.48 -4.71 -23.42
C ASP A 93 19.97 -4.42 -23.27
N GLY A 94 19.53 -3.22 -23.66
CA GLY A 94 18.16 -2.74 -23.51
C GLY A 94 17.85 -2.11 -22.16
N SER A 95 18.84 -1.91 -21.28
CA SER A 95 18.70 -1.14 -20.05
C SER A 95 18.59 0.36 -20.31
N VAL A 96 18.28 1.10 -19.27
CA VAL A 96 18.47 2.56 -19.25
C VAL A 96 19.95 2.91 -19.10
N ILE A 97 20.32 4.09 -19.59
CA ILE A 97 21.57 4.76 -19.24
C ILE A 97 21.25 5.77 -18.13
N CYS A 98 22.09 5.84 -17.10
CA CYS A 98 21.88 6.77 -15.99
C CYS A 98 22.36 8.19 -16.32
N LEU A 99 22.02 9.17 -15.47
CA LEU A 99 22.29 10.58 -15.71
C LEU A 99 23.78 10.92 -15.85
N ASP A 100 24.63 10.25 -15.09
CA ASP A 100 26.09 10.38 -15.17
C ASP A 100 26.73 9.62 -16.36
N GLY A 101 25.91 8.86 -17.11
CA GLY A 101 26.35 8.02 -18.22
C GLY A 101 26.66 6.57 -17.87
N PHE A 102 26.39 6.11 -16.63
CA PHE A 102 26.50 4.70 -16.28
C PHE A 102 25.61 3.82 -17.17
N ALA A 103 26.23 2.77 -17.71
CA ALA A 103 25.68 1.77 -18.62
C ALA A 103 25.58 0.40 -17.92
N ASN A 104 24.81 -0.55 -18.46
CA ASN A 104 24.48 -1.86 -17.89
C ASN A 104 23.72 -1.75 -16.55
N SER A 105 22.76 -0.83 -16.49
CA SER A 105 21.83 -0.73 -15.37
C SER A 105 20.89 -1.94 -15.37
N MET A 106 20.49 -2.44 -14.21
CA MET A 106 19.48 -3.49 -14.15
C MET A 106 18.06 -3.03 -14.53
N LEU A 107 17.86 -1.72 -14.70
CA LEU A 107 16.56 -1.14 -14.99
C LEU A 107 16.26 -1.20 -16.49
N PRO A 108 15.22 -1.94 -16.95
CA PRO A 108 14.94 -2.04 -18.37
C PRO A 108 14.37 -0.72 -18.91
N TYR A 109 14.83 -0.31 -20.10
CA TYR A 109 14.43 0.96 -20.72
C TYR A 109 12.92 1.07 -20.93
N ARG A 110 12.28 -0.03 -21.37
CA ARG A 110 10.84 -0.07 -21.63
C ARG A 110 10.01 0.36 -20.41
N PHE A 111 10.27 -0.21 -19.24
CA PHE A 111 9.49 0.05 -18.01
C PHE A 111 9.82 1.41 -17.37
N SER A 112 11.00 1.94 -17.65
CA SER A 112 11.49 3.15 -16.99
C SER A 112 11.24 4.41 -17.82
N CYS A 113 11.27 4.30 -19.14
CA CYS A 113 11.26 5.45 -20.05
C CYS A 113 10.12 5.45 -21.07
N LEU A 114 9.44 4.32 -21.30
CA LEU A 114 8.34 4.24 -22.26
C LEU A 114 6.98 3.99 -21.60
N GLU A 115 6.95 3.75 -20.29
CA GLU A 115 5.72 3.50 -19.57
C GLU A 115 5.13 4.76 -18.95
N ALA A 116 3.86 4.98 -19.23
CA ALA A 116 3.10 5.98 -18.54
C ALA A 116 2.75 5.50 -17.11
N ARG A 117 2.88 6.40 -16.13
CA ARG A 117 2.59 6.11 -14.72
C ARG A 117 1.35 6.86 -14.28
N LEU A 118 0.20 6.22 -14.40
CA LEU A 118 -1.06 6.79 -13.91
C LEU A 118 -1.22 6.55 -12.42
N ARG A 119 -1.65 7.58 -11.72
CA ARG A 119 -2.12 7.55 -10.34
C ARG A 119 -3.55 8.05 -10.33
N ALA A 120 -4.45 7.23 -9.81
CA ALA A 120 -5.80 7.70 -9.54
C ALA A 120 -5.82 8.52 -8.25
N SER A 121 -6.56 9.63 -8.28
CA SER A 121 -6.92 10.39 -7.09
C SER A 121 -8.15 9.81 -6.43
N GLU A 122 -8.58 10.42 -5.33
CA GLU A 122 -9.79 10.06 -4.60
C GLU A 122 -11.03 10.17 -5.50
N LEU A 123 -12.00 9.27 -5.27
CA LEU A 123 -13.29 9.29 -5.95
C LEU A 123 -14.13 10.44 -5.42
N SER A 124 -14.68 11.27 -6.30
CA SER A 124 -15.59 12.36 -5.91
C SER A 124 -17.01 12.06 -6.39
N LEU A 125 -18.00 12.42 -5.60
CA LEU A 125 -19.41 12.37 -5.99
C LEU A 125 -19.84 13.76 -6.44
N LEU A 126 -20.36 13.84 -7.66
CA LEU A 126 -20.89 15.06 -8.25
C LEU A 126 -22.41 15.02 -8.33
N ASP A 127 -23.05 16.17 -8.21
CA ASP A 127 -24.47 16.35 -8.50
C ASP A 127 -24.74 16.56 -10.00
N SER A 128 -26.00 16.84 -10.34
CA SER A 128 -26.42 17.13 -11.72
C SER A 128 -25.82 18.42 -12.32
N LYS A 129 -25.33 19.33 -11.48
CA LYS A 129 -24.64 20.58 -11.87
C LYS A 129 -23.12 20.42 -11.94
N ARG A 130 -22.59 19.23 -11.65
CA ARG A 130 -21.16 18.91 -11.54
C ARG A 130 -20.48 19.57 -10.34
N GLU A 131 -21.24 19.91 -9.31
CA GLU A 131 -20.70 20.39 -8.04
C GLU A 131 -20.30 19.18 -7.18
N VAL A 132 -19.17 19.28 -6.49
CA VAL A 132 -18.67 18.20 -5.62
C VAL A 132 -19.51 18.14 -4.35
N ILE A 133 -20.26 17.06 -4.19
CA ILE A 133 -21.05 16.78 -2.99
C ILE A 133 -20.16 16.23 -1.88
N GLY A 134 -19.17 15.41 -2.25
CA GLY A 134 -18.21 14.86 -1.29
C GLY A 134 -17.22 13.89 -1.90
N ILE A 135 -16.22 13.51 -1.10
CA ILE A 135 -15.15 12.60 -1.47
C ILE A 135 -15.47 11.22 -0.88
N ILE A 136 -15.50 10.20 -1.73
CA ILE A 136 -15.79 8.82 -1.36
C ILE A 136 -14.53 8.20 -0.78
N ASN A 137 -14.46 8.17 0.54
CA ASN A 137 -13.48 7.45 1.33
C ASN A 137 -14.19 6.56 2.38
N LYS A 138 -13.42 5.92 3.27
CA LYS A 138 -13.98 5.05 4.33
C LYS A 138 -14.93 5.76 5.29
N ASP A 139 -14.81 7.08 5.42
CA ASP A 139 -15.57 7.92 6.34
C ASP A 139 -16.71 8.68 5.62
N PHE A 140 -16.91 8.41 4.32
CA PHE A 140 -17.92 9.08 3.51
C PHE A 140 -19.33 8.81 4.06
N LYS A 141 -20.03 9.89 4.39
CA LYS A 141 -21.43 9.90 4.80
C LYS A 141 -22.15 10.97 3.98
N ILE A 142 -23.28 10.60 3.39
CA ILE A 142 -24.17 11.52 2.68
C ILE A 142 -25.57 11.33 3.25
N SER A 143 -26.27 12.43 3.54
CA SER A 143 -27.64 12.36 4.05
C SER A 143 -28.61 11.99 2.93
N GLN A 144 -29.74 11.38 3.30
CA GLN A 144 -30.78 11.03 2.33
C GLN A 144 -31.38 12.28 1.67
N GLU A 145 -31.46 13.40 2.39
CA GLU A 145 -31.91 14.69 1.88
C GLU A 145 -30.99 15.21 0.77
N GLN A 146 -29.66 15.19 1.01
CA GLN A 146 -28.67 15.61 0.00
C GLN A 146 -28.76 14.77 -1.28
N VAL A 147 -29.01 13.47 -1.13
CA VAL A 147 -29.22 12.54 -2.24
C VAL A 147 -30.47 12.91 -3.06
N LEU A 148 -31.57 13.24 -2.38
CA LEU A 148 -32.84 13.59 -3.03
C LEU A 148 -32.73 14.93 -3.78
N GLU A 149 -31.99 15.89 -3.23
CA GLU A 149 -31.76 17.20 -3.84
C GLU A 149 -30.78 17.14 -5.02
N ALA A 150 -29.77 16.27 -4.96
CA ALA A 150 -28.70 16.19 -5.97
C ALA A 150 -29.18 15.70 -7.35
N GLY A 151 -30.30 14.96 -7.40
CA GLY A 151 -30.85 14.42 -8.64
C GLY A 151 -29.93 13.36 -9.28
N GLU A 152 -29.57 13.55 -10.57
CA GLU A 152 -28.64 12.64 -11.24
C GLU A 152 -27.21 12.86 -10.74
N MET A 153 -26.69 11.87 -10.00
CA MET A 153 -25.31 11.90 -9.49
C MET A 153 -24.32 11.17 -10.41
N MET A 154 -23.08 11.66 -10.39
CA MET A 154 -21.96 11.10 -11.14
C MET A 154 -20.77 10.81 -10.22
N LEU A 155 -20.04 9.73 -10.49
CA LEU A 155 -18.73 9.49 -9.92
C LEU A 155 -17.68 10.15 -10.79
N LEU A 156 -16.88 11.02 -10.21
CA LEU A 156 -15.69 11.60 -10.81
C LEU A 156 -14.46 10.81 -10.34
N ILE A 157 -13.73 10.24 -11.30
CA ILE A 157 -12.42 9.64 -11.10
C ILE A 157 -11.40 10.53 -11.79
N THR A 158 -10.49 11.11 -11.03
CA THR A 158 -9.38 11.90 -11.58
C THR A 158 -8.14 11.03 -11.70
N LEU A 159 -7.54 10.99 -12.89
CA LEU A 159 -6.27 10.32 -13.14
C LEU A 159 -5.18 11.36 -13.37
N ARG A 160 -4.07 11.24 -12.66
CA ARG A 160 -2.86 12.03 -12.90
C ARG A 160 -1.78 11.15 -13.50
N ASN A 161 -1.18 11.61 -14.58
CA ASN A 161 0.04 11.01 -15.11
C ASN A 161 1.23 11.58 -14.33
N ASN A 162 2.08 10.73 -13.76
CA ASN A 162 3.29 11.11 -13.03
C ASN A 162 4.56 10.86 -13.83
N SER A 163 4.44 10.58 -15.12
CA SER A 163 5.56 10.32 -16.01
C SER A 163 5.67 11.38 -17.11
N SER A 164 6.86 11.47 -17.70
CA SER A 164 7.13 12.29 -18.88
C SER A 164 6.59 11.69 -20.19
N VAL A 165 5.87 10.58 -20.11
CA VAL A 165 5.33 9.82 -21.24
C VAL A 165 3.81 9.93 -21.23
N GLU A 166 3.20 10.34 -22.34
CA GLU A 166 1.74 10.35 -22.51
C GLU A 166 1.18 8.93 -22.32
N ALA A 167 0.05 8.81 -21.61
CA ALA A 167 -0.70 7.56 -21.52
C ALA A 167 -1.73 7.48 -22.65
N PHE A 168 -1.88 6.34 -23.31
CA PHE A 168 -2.87 6.15 -24.39
C PHE A 168 -3.68 4.86 -24.27
N GLY A 169 -4.87 4.86 -24.86
CA GLY A 169 -5.88 3.81 -24.71
C GLY A 169 -6.36 3.69 -23.26
N VAL A 170 -6.45 4.83 -22.56
CA VAL A 170 -6.83 4.86 -21.14
C VAL A 170 -8.32 4.57 -21.00
N SER A 171 -8.65 3.59 -20.16
CA SER A 171 -10.04 3.28 -19.78
C SER A 171 -10.16 3.05 -18.29
N VAL A 172 -11.31 3.46 -17.72
CA VAL A 172 -11.58 3.34 -16.28
C VAL A 172 -12.84 2.52 -16.08
N HIS A 173 -12.70 1.35 -15.46
CA HIS A 173 -13.81 0.47 -15.14
C HIS A 173 -14.06 0.45 -13.64
N VAL A 174 -15.28 0.82 -13.22
CA VAL A 174 -15.73 0.67 -11.84
C VAL A 174 -16.38 -0.68 -11.68
N GLN A 175 -15.94 -1.45 -10.69
CA GLN A 175 -16.44 -2.77 -10.34
C GLN A 175 -17.23 -2.70 -9.03
N THR A 176 -18.47 -3.16 -9.08
CA THR A 176 -19.35 -3.26 -7.92
C THR A 176 -19.02 -4.49 -7.08
N PRO A 177 -19.41 -4.56 -5.79
CA PRO A 177 -19.10 -5.71 -4.91
C PRO A 177 -19.61 -7.08 -5.42
N ASN A 178 -20.61 -7.08 -6.30
CA ASN A 178 -21.13 -8.29 -6.97
C ASN A 178 -20.38 -8.65 -8.26
N GLY A 179 -19.26 -7.98 -8.56
CA GLY A 179 -18.40 -8.25 -9.71
C GLY A 179 -18.82 -7.62 -11.04
N LYS A 180 -19.99 -6.96 -11.10
CA LYS A 180 -20.41 -6.28 -12.33
C LYS A 180 -19.58 -5.00 -12.56
N LYS A 181 -19.41 -4.62 -13.82
CA LYS A 181 -18.53 -3.52 -14.24
C LYS A 181 -19.28 -2.47 -15.02
N ALA A 182 -18.91 -1.22 -14.83
CA ALA A 182 -19.33 -0.09 -15.66
C ALA A 182 -18.10 0.71 -16.06
N GLU A 183 -18.12 1.31 -17.24
CA GLU A 183 -17.00 2.10 -17.78
C GLU A 183 -17.29 3.59 -17.65
N ALA A 184 -16.34 4.34 -17.10
CA ALA A 184 -16.44 5.78 -16.97
C ALA A 184 -16.06 6.47 -18.28
N ALA A 185 -16.81 7.49 -18.67
CA ALA A 185 -16.52 8.30 -19.84
C ALA A 185 -15.39 9.29 -19.55
N GLY A 186 -14.36 9.30 -20.38
CA GLY A 186 -13.22 10.22 -20.27
C GLY A 186 -12.35 10.17 -21.53
N PRO A 187 -11.24 10.92 -21.56
CA PRO A 187 -10.34 10.92 -22.71
C PRO A 187 -9.58 9.60 -22.82
N GLU A 188 -9.33 9.11 -24.05
CA GLU A 188 -8.50 7.91 -24.27
C GLU A 188 -7.00 8.16 -24.04
N LYS A 189 -6.63 9.42 -23.75
CA LYS A 189 -5.24 9.88 -23.60
C LYS A 189 -5.08 10.77 -22.38
N VAL A 190 -3.94 10.66 -21.70
CA VAL A 190 -3.55 11.56 -20.60
C VAL A 190 -2.15 12.07 -20.87
N GLU A 191 -2.04 13.38 -21.09
CA GLU A 191 -0.79 14.08 -21.37
C GLU A 191 0.31 13.75 -20.35
N SER A 192 1.56 13.90 -20.76
CA SER A 192 2.72 13.84 -19.86
C SER A 192 2.54 14.81 -18.70
N PHE A 193 2.69 14.32 -17.46
CA PHE A 193 2.39 15.07 -16.23
C PHE A 193 0.98 15.67 -16.12
N GLY A 194 0.07 15.28 -17.02
CA GLY A 194 -1.28 15.81 -17.15
C GLY A 194 -2.26 15.19 -16.16
N VAL A 195 -3.48 15.75 -16.18
CA VAL A 195 -4.62 15.28 -15.39
C VAL A 195 -5.80 15.07 -16.34
N ALA A 196 -6.54 14.00 -16.12
CA ALA A 196 -7.76 13.69 -16.85
C ALA A 196 -8.89 13.32 -15.88
N GLU A 197 -10.11 13.68 -16.27
CA GLU A 197 -11.32 13.41 -15.51
C GLU A 197 -12.17 12.37 -16.23
N TYR A 198 -12.67 11.40 -15.47
CA TYR A 198 -13.55 10.34 -15.94
C TYR A 198 -14.85 10.38 -15.15
N LEU A 199 -15.97 10.40 -15.86
CA LEU A 199 -17.30 10.54 -15.29
C LEU A 199 -18.10 9.25 -15.49
N LEU A 200 -18.64 8.71 -14.40
CA LEU A 200 -19.53 7.56 -14.42
C LEU A 200 -20.88 7.92 -13.78
N PRO A 201 -21.96 8.08 -14.57
CA PRO A 201 -23.29 8.27 -14.02
C PRO A 201 -23.69 7.08 -13.12
N LEU A 202 -24.15 7.34 -11.90
CA LEU A 202 -24.52 6.26 -10.96
C LEU A 202 -25.63 5.35 -11.51
N LYS A 203 -26.48 5.87 -12.40
CA LYS A 203 -27.53 5.09 -13.09
C LYS A 203 -26.99 3.97 -13.99
N GLN A 204 -25.73 4.07 -14.44
CA GLN A 204 -25.06 3.02 -15.21
C GLN A 204 -24.51 1.90 -14.31
N LEU A 205 -24.48 2.10 -12.99
CA LEU A 205 -24.13 1.02 -12.09
C LEU A 205 -25.22 -0.05 -12.11
N PRO A 206 -24.88 -1.34 -12.26
CA PRO A 206 -25.84 -2.41 -12.58
C PRO A 206 -26.92 -2.70 -11.52
N GLN A 207 -26.88 -2.04 -10.38
CA GLN A 207 -27.87 -2.04 -9.31
C GLN A 207 -27.83 -0.67 -8.61
N ARG A 208 -28.98 -0.18 -8.13
CA ARG A 208 -29.02 0.97 -7.21
C ARG A 208 -28.29 0.58 -5.93
N LEU A 209 -27.01 0.93 -5.85
CA LEU A 209 -26.20 0.69 -4.66
C LEU A 209 -26.64 1.67 -3.57
N PRO A 210 -26.87 1.20 -2.33
CA PRO A 210 -26.96 2.09 -1.19
C PRO A 210 -25.69 2.95 -1.11
N PHE A 211 -25.83 4.22 -0.72
CA PHE A 211 -24.72 5.18 -0.72
C PHE A 211 -23.56 4.74 0.16
N GLU A 212 -23.85 4.04 1.25
CA GLU A 212 -22.86 3.46 2.17
C GLU A 212 -21.98 2.40 1.49
N ARG A 213 -22.43 1.84 0.36
CA ARG A 213 -21.65 0.89 -0.43
C ARG A 213 -20.81 1.55 -1.52
N LEU A 214 -20.97 2.86 -1.78
CA LEU A 214 -20.10 3.57 -2.73
C LEU A 214 -18.65 3.57 -2.28
N ALA A 215 -18.40 3.65 -0.97
CA ALA A 215 -17.07 3.53 -0.38
C ALA A 215 -16.41 2.15 -0.59
N ARG A 216 -17.16 1.14 -1.05
CA ARG A 216 -16.68 -0.21 -1.35
C ARG A 216 -16.52 -0.45 -2.86
N LEU A 217 -16.73 0.56 -3.69
CA LEU A 217 -16.47 0.44 -5.11
C LEU A 217 -14.98 0.27 -5.34
N ASP A 218 -14.65 -0.71 -6.19
CA ASP A 218 -13.30 -0.84 -6.70
C ASP A 218 -13.24 -0.26 -8.11
N PHE A 219 -12.14 0.34 -8.52
CA PHE A 219 -11.98 0.83 -9.89
C PHE A 219 -10.66 0.37 -10.49
N LYS A 220 -10.70 -0.11 -11.72
CA LYS A 220 -9.56 -0.61 -12.48
C LYS A 220 -9.32 0.32 -13.65
N VAL A 221 -8.14 0.93 -13.65
CA VAL A 221 -7.63 1.70 -14.79
C VAL A 221 -6.85 0.75 -15.69
N ARG A 222 -7.02 0.90 -17.00
CA ARG A 222 -6.25 0.21 -18.03
C ARG A 222 -5.67 1.24 -19.00
N CYS A 223 -4.52 0.93 -19.56
CA CYS A 223 -3.94 1.68 -20.68
C CYS A 223 -2.95 0.81 -21.43
N THR A 224 -2.64 1.21 -22.67
CA THR A 224 -1.86 0.40 -23.62
C THR A 224 -0.37 0.42 -23.29
N ASN A 225 0.13 1.55 -22.80
CA ASN A 225 1.54 1.76 -22.45
C ASN A 225 1.76 2.07 -20.96
N CYS A 226 0.85 1.69 -20.09
CA CYS A 226 1.06 1.86 -18.66
C CYS A 226 1.62 0.58 -18.05
N GLY A 227 2.50 0.77 -17.06
CA GLY A 227 2.83 -0.29 -16.10
C GLY A 227 1.67 -0.54 -15.13
N ALA A 228 2.00 -0.99 -13.91
CA ALA A 228 1.02 -1.11 -12.84
C ALA A 228 0.44 0.28 -12.49
N VAL A 229 -0.88 0.45 -12.60
CA VAL A 229 -1.54 1.67 -12.14
C VAL A 229 -1.53 1.70 -10.62
N LEU A 230 -0.95 2.75 -10.05
CA LEU A 230 -0.90 2.92 -8.60
C LEU A 230 -2.29 3.35 -8.11
N ARG A 231 -2.93 2.45 -7.36
CA ARG A 231 -4.09 2.82 -6.55
C ARG A 231 -3.57 3.50 -5.30
N THR A 232 -4.01 4.73 -5.03
CA THR A 232 -4.02 5.22 -3.66
C THR A 232 -5.08 4.40 -2.94
N GLY A 233 -4.63 3.55 -2.00
CA GLY A 233 -5.56 2.92 -1.08
C GLY A 233 -6.38 4.00 -0.34
N PRO A 234 -7.58 3.65 0.17
CA PRO A 234 -8.31 4.50 1.09
C PRO A 234 -7.58 4.71 2.43
#